data_AF-A0A1Q6Z045-F1
#
_entry.id   AF-A0A1Q6Z045-F1
#
_cell.length_a   1.000
_cell.length_b   1.000
_cell.length_c   1.000
_cell.angle_alpha   90.00
_cell.angle_beta   90.00
_cell.angle_gamma   90.00
#
_symmetry.space_group_name_H-M   'P 1'
#
loop_
_entity.id
_entity.type
_entity.pdbx_description
1 polymer ?
#
loop_
_entity_poly.entity_id
_entity_poly.type
_entity_poly.pdbx_seq_one_letter_code
_entity_poly.pdbx_strand_id
1 'polypeptide(L)'
;MANRTQSHSDLKALPMLPNESLYIGVDIGKFQHVSGFVSKTLLERHKQFEHCPAFLFEQSREGFRAFVERIRAYCPLEQCFILMEQTGHYHKALLQYL
;
A
#
# COMPACT_ATOMS: atom_id res chain seq x y z
N MET A 1 29.88 8.44 -10.61
CA MET A 1 29.81 7.48 -9.50
C MET A 1 28.46 6.78 -9.59
N ALA A 2 28.44 5.46 -9.75
CA ALA A 2 27.22 4.71 -10.08
C ALA A 2 26.30 4.59 -8.85
N ASN A 3 25.01 4.91 -9.05
CA ASN A 3 23.96 4.78 -8.05
C ASN A 3 23.84 3.31 -7.60
N ARG A 4 24.03 3.07 -6.30
CA ARG A 4 23.70 1.80 -5.66
C ARG A 4 22.19 1.59 -5.77
N THR A 5 21.77 0.67 -6.63
CA THR A 5 20.48 0.00 -6.55
C THR A 5 20.42 -0.71 -5.19
N GLN A 6 19.71 -0.12 -4.23
CA GLN A 6 19.34 -0.84 -3.02
C GLN A 6 18.39 -1.96 -3.44
N SER A 7 18.91 -3.18 -3.45
CA SER A 7 18.09 -4.39 -3.56
C SER A 7 17.06 -4.36 -2.44
N HIS A 8 15.78 -4.47 -2.79
CA HIS A 8 14.72 -4.73 -1.82
C HIS A 8 15.02 -6.05 -1.11
N SER A 9 15.69 -5.96 0.03
CA SER A 9 16.01 -7.07 0.91
C SER A 9 14.70 -7.70 1.39
N ASP A 10 14.48 -8.94 0.97
CA ASP A 10 13.60 -9.96 1.55
C ASP A 10 12.36 -9.42 2.27
N LEU A 11 11.30 -9.21 1.51
CA LEU A 11 9.94 -9.15 2.04
C LEU A 11 9.62 -10.52 2.65
N LYS A 12 9.98 -10.73 3.93
CA LYS A 12 9.48 -11.86 4.70
C LYS A 12 7.96 -11.70 4.80
N ALA A 13 7.23 -12.64 4.21
CA ALA A 13 5.79 -12.74 4.35
C ALA A 13 5.44 -12.70 5.85
N LEU A 14 4.67 -11.69 6.24
CA LEU A 14 4.16 -11.60 7.60
C LEU A 14 2.99 -12.56 7.70
N PRO A 15 3.03 -13.58 8.57
CA PRO A 15 1.85 -14.39 8.82
C PRO A 15 0.84 -13.49 9.54
N MET A 16 -0.06 -12.87 8.76
CA MET A 16 -1.22 -12.18 9.31
C MET A 16 -2.12 -13.22 9.99
N LEU A 17 -2.83 -12.81 11.04
CA LEU A 17 -3.79 -13.70 11.67
C LEU A 17 -4.83 -14.14 10.62
N PRO A 18 -5.35 -15.38 10.65
CA PRO A 18 -6.10 -15.98 9.53
C PRO A 18 -7.35 -15.25 9.02
N ASN A 19 -7.78 -14.14 9.62
CA ASN A 19 -8.94 -13.33 9.22
C ASN A 19 -8.74 -11.84 9.55
N GLU A 20 -7.51 -11.36 9.54
CA GLU A 20 -7.22 -9.97 9.88
C GLU A 20 -7.36 -9.06 8.66
N SER A 21 -8.21 -8.03 8.80
CA SER A 21 -8.36 -7.02 7.76
C SER A 21 -7.17 -6.07 7.70
N LEU A 22 -6.77 -5.71 6.47
CA LEU A 22 -5.80 -4.65 6.22
C LEU A 22 -6.52 -3.37 5.83
N TYR A 23 -6.26 -2.28 6.53
CA TYR A 23 -6.79 -0.96 6.19
C TYR A 23 -5.71 -0.15 5.50
N ILE A 24 -6.08 0.53 4.42
CA ILE A 24 -5.13 1.21 3.56
C ILE A 24 -5.63 2.63 3.32
N GLY A 25 -4.90 3.62 3.81
CA GLY A 25 -5.15 5.02 3.49
C GLY A 25 -4.35 5.41 2.25
N VAL A 26 -4.99 6.00 1.24
CA VAL A 26 -4.33 6.47 0.01
C VAL A 26 -4.48 7.99 -0.12
N ASP A 27 -3.34 8.67 -0.04
CA ASP A 27 -3.17 10.09 -0.36
C ASP A 27 -2.98 10.25 -1.88
N ILE A 28 -3.77 11.13 -2.50
CA ILE A 28 -3.92 11.20 -3.95
C ILE A 28 -3.20 12.43 -4.51
N GLY A 29 -2.00 12.20 -5.04
CA GLY A 29 -1.30 13.18 -5.88
C GLY A 29 -1.63 13.08 -7.38
N LYS A 30 -1.20 14.10 -8.13
CA LYS A 30 -1.40 14.24 -9.60
C LYS A 30 -0.56 13.29 -10.47
N PHE A 31 0.57 12.82 -9.94
CA PHE A 31 1.51 11.97 -10.68
C PHE A 31 1.86 10.70 -9.92
N GLN A 32 1.77 10.75 -8.59
CA GLN A 32 2.09 9.66 -7.69
C GLN A 32 1.11 9.69 -6.51
N HIS A 33 0.86 8.54 -5.94
CA HIS A 33 0.03 8.33 -4.75
C HIS A 33 0.89 7.73 -3.64
N VAL A 34 0.54 8.03 -2.40
CA VAL A 34 1.15 7.42 -1.22
C VAL A 34 0.09 6.60 -0.51
N SER A 35 0.35 5.33 -0.25
CA SER A 35 -0.50 4.49 0.58
C SER A 35 0.17 4.15 1.90
N GLY A 36 -0.54 4.30 3.02
CA GLY A 36 -0.17 3.77 4.33
C GLY A 36 -0.98 2.51 4.64
N PHE A 37 -0.33 1.49 5.21
CA PHE A 37 -0.95 0.19 5.52
C PHE A 37 -1.05 0.03 7.03
N VAL A 38 -2.23 -0.34 7.53
CA VAL A 38 -2.45 -0.55 8.96
C VAL A 38 -3.31 -1.78 9.20
N SER A 39 -2.89 -2.57 10.19
CA SER A 39 -3.61 -3.72 10.71
C SER A 39 -3.27 -3.84 12.20
N LYS A 40 -3.96 -4.71 12.94
CA LYS A 40 -3.62 -5.00 14.33
C LYS A 40 -2.18 -5.51 14.46
N THR A 41 -1.80 -6.50 13.65
CA THR A 41 -0.45 -7.08 13.59
C THR A 41 0.60 -6.02 13.24
N LEU A 42 0.33 -5.15 12.27
CA LEU A 42 1.25 -4.07 11.91
C LEU A 42 1.41 -3.06 13.05
N LEU A 43 0.31 -2.64 13.69
CA LEU A 43 0.38 -1.72 14.83
C LEU A 43 1.09 -2.35 16.04
N GLU A 44 0.83 -3.62 16.36
CA GLU A 44 1.49 -4.32 17.46
C GLU A 44 3.01 -4.43 17.24
N ARG A 45 3.43 -4.63 15.99
CA ARG A 45 4.84 -4.69 15.58
C ARG A 45 5.52 -3.33 15.59
N HIS A 46 4.88 -2.32 14.99
CA HIS A 46 5.47 -1.01 14.74
C HIS A 46 5.18 0.03 15.84
N LYS A 47 4.30 -0.30 16.79
CA LYS A 47 3.86 0.48 17.97
C LYS A 47 3.13 1.78 17.66
N GLN A 48 3.40 2.40 16.53
CA GLN A 48 2.83 3.66 16.07
C GLN A 48 2.43 3.54 14.60
N PHE A 49 1.40 4.28 14.21
CA PHE A 49 0.88 4.26 12.85
C PHE A 49 1.91 4.79 11.84
N GLU A 50 2.63 5.85 12.21
CA GLU A 50 3.65 6.52 11.41
C GLU A 50 4.83 5.60 11.06
N HIS A 51 5.01 4.52 11.82
CA HIS A 51 6.04 3.51 11.57
C HIS A 51 5.52 2.28 10.81
N CYS A 52 4.22 2.19 10.56
CA CYS A 52 3.67 1.14 9.73
C CYS A 52 4.11 1.31 8.27
N PRO A 53 4.09 0.23 7.46
CA PRO A 53 4.54 0.31 6.09
C PRO A 53 3.80 1.39 5.28
N ALA A 54 4.55 2.04 4.40
CA ALA A 54 4.03 2.92 3.37
C ALA A 54 4.55 2.49 1.99
N PHE A 55 3.83 2.86 0.94
CA PHE A 55 4.19 2.55 -0.43
C PHE A 55 3.84 3.72 -1.34
N LEU A 56 4.83 4.18 -2.10
CA LEU A 56 4.68 5.18 -3.15
C LEU A 56 4.46 4.45 -4.47
N PHE A 57 3.49 4.88 -5.26
CA PHE A 57 3.24 4.32 -6.59
C PHE A 57 2.79 5.39 -7.57
N GLU A 58 3.05 5.17 -8.86
CA GLU A 58 2.73 6.12 -9.91
C GLU A 58 1.25 6.10 -10.29
N GLN A 59 0.75 7.24 -10.77
CA GLN A 59 -0.58 7.35 -11.38
C GLN A 59 -0.56 6.78 -12.81
N SER A 60 -0.31 5.48 -12.91
CA SER A 60 -0.21 4.70 -14.14
C SER A 60 -0.77 3.30 -13.92
N ARG A 61 -1.14 2.59 -14.99
CA ARG A 61 -1.65 1.22 -14.90
C ARG A 61 -0.65 0.29 -14.21
N GLU A 62 0.64 0.46 -14.51
CA GLU A 62 1.74 -0.31 -13.95
C GLU A 62 1.91 -0.01 -12.45
N GLY A 63 1.80 1.27 -12.06
CA GLY A 63 1.82 1.70 -10.65
C GLY A 63 0.65 1.11 -9.86
N PHE A 64 -0.57 1.16 -10.41
CA PHE A 64 -1.75 0.57 -9.78
C PHE A 64 -1.63 -0.95 -9.63
N ARG A 65 -1.09 -1.63 -10.64
CA ARG A 65 -0.78 -3.07 -10.53
C ARG A 65 0.23 -3.35 -9.42
N ALA A 66 1.32 -2.57 -9.34
CA ALA A 66 2.33 -2.72 -8.30
C ALA A 66 1.74 -2.50 -6.89
N PHE A 67 0.79 -1.56 -6.76
CA PHE A 67 0.04 -1.36 -5.52
C PHE A 67 -0.80 -2.58 -5.15
N VAL A 68 -1.58 -3.15 -6.07
CA VAL A 68 -2.37 -4.38 -5.80
C VAL A 68 -1.48 -5.57 -5.41
N GLU A 69 -0.36 -5.76 -6.10
CA GLU A 69 0.60 -6.82 -5.76
C GLU A 69 1.25 -6.59 -4.38
N ARG A 70 1.46 -5.33 -4.00
CA ARG A 70 1.92 -4.99 -2.64
C ARG A 70 0.88 -5.38 -1.58
N ILE A 71 -0.42 -5.16 -1.84
CA ILE A 71 -1.50 -5.53 -0.92
C ILE A 71 -1.54 -7.06 -0.73
N ARG A 72 -1.44 -7.81 -1.84
CA ARG A 72 -1.46 -9.27 -1.85
C ARG A 72 -0.32 -9.92 -1.05
N ALA A 73 0.77 -9.20 -0.84
CA ALA A 73 1.86 -9.67 0.02
C ALA A 73 1.50 -9.68 1.52
N TYR A 74 0.39 -9.02 1.91
CA TYR A 74 -0.12 -8.96 3.28
C TYR A 74 -1.41 -9.78 3.47
N CYS A 75 -2.44 -9.54 2.65
CA CYS A 75 -3.77 -10.16 2.75
C CYS A 75 -4.33 -10.59 1.39
N PRO A 76 -5.23 -11.60 1.34
CA PRO A 76 -6.19 -11.74 0.26
C PRO A 76 -7.00 -10.44 0.10
N LEU A 77 -7.29 -10.03 -1.14
CA LEU A 77 -7.91 -8.72 -1.43
C LEU A 77 -9.28 -8.55 -0.76
N GLU A 78 -10.00 -9.65 -0.54
CA GLU A 78 -11.30 -9.69 0.12
C GLU A 78 -11.25 -9.24 1.59
N GLN A 79 -10.05 -9.20 2.18
CA GLN A 79 -9.81 -8.77 3.56
C GLN A 79 -9.25 -7.33 3.63
N CYS A 80 -9.12 -6.63 2.51
CA CYS A 80 -8.44 -5.35 2.48
C CYS A 80 -9.46 -4.21 2.24
N PHE A 81 -9.38 -3.13 3.02
CA PHE A 81 -10.26 -1.96 2.95
C PHE A 81 -9.44 -0.73 2.58
N ILE A 82 -9.80 -0.09 1.46
CA ILE A 82 -9.08 1.08 0.95
C ILE A 82 -9.91 2.33 1.23
N LEU A 83 -9.35 3.25 2.00
CA LEU A 83 -9.82 4.62 2.15
C LEU A 83 -8.97 5.51 1.24
N MET A 84 -9.60 6.16 0.27
CA MET A 84 -8.91 6.98 -0.71
C MET A 84 -9.35 8.44 -0.60
N GLU A 85 -8.38 9.34 -0.58
CA GLU A 85 -8.63 10.77 -0.58
C GLU A 85 -9.34 11.21 -1.89
N GLN A 86 -10.39 12.01 -1.77
CA GLN A 86 -11.09 12.55 -2.94
C GLN A 86 -10.45 13.87 -3.40
N THR A 87 -9.27 13.78 -4.02
CA THR A 87 -8.55 14.96 -4.53
C THR A 87 -8.81 15.18 -6.01
N GLY A 88 -9.61 16.22 -6.31
CA GLY A 88 -9.97 16.61 -7.67
C GLY A 88 -10.50 15.44 -8.50
N HIS A 89 -9.88 15.19 -9.66
CA HIS A 89 -10.22 14.05 -10.53
C HIS A 89 -9.15 12.95 -10.53
N TYR A 90 -8.04 13.13 -9.80
CA TYR A 90 -6.89 12.23 -9.89
C TYR A 90 -7.16 10.85 -9.29
N HIS A 91 -8.03 10.77 -8.28
CA HIS A 91 -8.44 9.50 -7.65
C HIS A 91 -9.22 8.58 -8.60
N LYS A 92 -9.87 9.12 -9.65
CA LYS A 92 -10.80 8.37 -10.50
C LYS A 92 -10.13 7.21 -11.24
N ALA A 93 -8.90 7.41 -11.71
CA ALA A 93 -8.17 6.37 -12.44
C ALA A 93 -7.83 5.17 -11.54
N LEU A 94 -7.41 5.43 -10.30
CA LEU A 94 -7.16 4.39 -9.32
C LEU A 94 -8.47 3.69 -8.93
N LEU A 95 -9.55 4.45 -8.67
CA LEU A 95 -10.87 3.89 -8.34
C LEU A 95 -11.42 2.96 -9.43
N GLN A 96 -11.21 3.30 -10.70
CA GLN A 96 -11.68 2.48 -11.83
C GLN A 96 -10.84 1.23 -12.05
N TYR A 97 -9.58 1.24 -11.60
CA TYR A 97 -8.67 0.11 -11.73
C TYR A 97 -8.92 -0.94 -10.64
N LEU A 98 -9.23 -0.48 -9.42
CA LEU A 98 -9.55 -1.31 -8.26
C LEU A 98 -10.95 -1.93 -8.39
#